data_AF-A0A372J620-F1
#
_entry.id   AF-A0A372J620-F1
#
_cell.length_a   1.000
_cell.length_b   1.000
_cell.length_c   1.000
_cell.angle_alpha   90.00
_cell.angle_beta   90.00
_cell.angle_gamma   90.00
#
_symmetry.space_group_name_H-M   'P 1'
#
loop_
_entity.id
_entity.type
_entity.pdbx_description
1 polymer ?
#
loop_
_entity_poly.entity_id
_entity_poly.type
_entity_poly.pdbx_seq_one_letter_code
_entity_poly.pdbx_strand_id
1 'polypeptide(L)'
;MNWTWDLRSRDGGMNGLEHARALTAGGFSRVLVHAAPAALAVRVTADDDTVVARGDADRTGDYSPLTLLELRDGGVQRSEVWPDDRMHGLPVVLPGGEVGVLTAWEHAPDRSWWRWSVEFSNHVGRPADWAPDGQRLQR
;
A
#
# COMPACT_ATOMS: atom_id res chain seq x y z
N MET A 1 9.73 5.28 -13.88
CA MET A 1 8.43 5.99 -13.82
C MET A 1 7.85 5.76 -12.45
N ASN A 2 7.28 6.77 -11.82
CA ASN A 2 6.56 6.66 -10.55
C ASN A 2 5.08 6.32 -10.80
N TRP A 3 4.46 5.75 -9.79
CA TRP A 3 3.02 5.46 -9.73
C TRP A 3 2.38 6.20 -8.57
N THR A 4 1.28 6.88 -8.84
CA THR A 4 0.39 7.49 -7.86
C THR A 4 -0.73 6.51 -7.52
N TRP A 5 -0.89 6.22 -6.23
CA TRP A 5 -1.97 5.41 -5.66
C TRP A 5 -3.02 6.33 -5.06
N ASP A 6 -4.22 6.33 -5.63
CA ASP A 6 -5.39 6.99 -5.07
C ASP A 6 -6.26 5.93 -4.37
N LEU A 7 -6.31 5.97 -3.04
CA LEU A 7 -7.07 5.06 -2.19
C LEU A 7 -8.24 5.82 -1.55
N ARG A 8 -9.47 5.42 -1.86
CA ARG A 8 -10.68 6.10 -1.36
C ARG A 8 -11.62 5.14 -0.66
N SER A 9 -12.03 5.48 0.56
CA SER A 9 -13.17 4.82 1.19
C SER A 9 -14.42 5.15 0.38
N ARG A 10 -15.21 4.13 0.03
CA ARG A 10 -16.56 4.33 -0.55
C ARG A 10 -17.65 4.42 0.51
N ASP A 11 -17.32 4.19 1.77
CA ASP A 11 -18.26 4.27 2.89
C ASP A 11 -18.15 5.64 3.59
N GLY A 12 -18.69 6.67 2.91
CA GLY A 12 -18.73 8.05 3.40
C GLY A 12 -18.44 9.08 2.33
N GLY A 13 -19.10 10.25 2.41
CA GLY A 13 -18.98 11.32 1.42
C GLY A 13 -19.59 10.98 0.05
N MET A 14 -19.97 12.00 -0.72
CA MET A 14 -20.64 11.79 -2.02
C MET A 14 -19.76 11.10 -3.07
N ASN A 15 -18.45 11.29 -3.00
CA ASN A 15 -17.46 10.72 -3.93
C ASN A 15 -16.48 9.77 -3.23
N GLY A 16 -16.88 9.23 -2.07
CA GLY A 16 -15.95 8.61 -1.14
C GLY A 16 -15.12 9.62 -0.34
N LEU A 17 -14.42 9.14 0.68
CA LEU A 17 -13.42 9.90 1.45
C LEU A 17 -12.02 9.44 1.05
N GLU A 18 -11.08 10.38 0.96
CA GLU A 18 -9.68 10.03 0.74
C GLU A 18 -9.14 9.29 1.96
N HIS A 19 -8.62 8.08 1.74
CA HIS A 19 -7.87 7.34 2.76
C HIS A 19 -6.39 7.66 2.65
N ALA A 20 -5.85 7.60 1.43
CA ALA A 20 -4.47 7.94 1.14
C ALA A 20 -4.30 8.31 -0.34
N ARG A 21 -3.40 9.26 -0.59
CA ARG A 21 -2.87 9.54 -1.92
C ARG A 21 -1.35 9.48 -1.86
N ALA A 22 -0.77 8.42 -2.42
CA ALA A 22 0.63 8.07 -2.20
C ALA A 22 1.40 8.01 -3.52
N LEU A 23 2.67 8.44 -3.49
CA LEU A 23 3.60 8.28 -4.61
C LEU A 23 4.59 7.16 -4.30
N THR A 24 4.74 6.24 -5.24
CA THR A 24 5.71 5.15 -5.18
C THR A 24 6.54 5.13 -6.44
N ALA A 25 7.73 4.51 -6.39
CA ALA A 25 8.38 4.12 -7.63
C ALA A 25 7.48 3.16 -8.43
N GLY A 26 7.54 3.22 -9.75
CA GLY A 26 6.81 2.28 -10.59
C GLY A 26 7.35 0.85 -10.44
N GLY A 27 6.50 -0.10 -10.78
CA GLY A 27 6.82 -1.52 -10.69
C GLY A 27 6.58 -2.13 -9.31
N PHE A 28 6.21 -1.35 -8.27
CA PHE A 28 5.67 -1.91 -7.03
C PHE A 28 4.28 -2.49 -7.28
N SER A 29 4.23 -3.71 -7.81
CA SER A 29 2.98 -4.40 -8.13
C SER A 29 2.21 -4.85 -6.89
N ARG A 30 2.86 -4.79 -5.73
CA ARG A 30 2.34 -5.22 -4.42
C ARG A 30 2.61 -4.12 -3.40
N VAL A 31 1.57 -3.68 -2.70
CA VAL A 31 1.68 -2.70 -1.61
C VAL A 31 0.87 -3.16 -0.39
N LEU A 32 1.37 -2.86 0.80
CA LEU A 32 0.60 -2.99 2.03
C LEU A 32 -0.12 -1.67 2.31
N VAL A 33 -1.33 -1.73 2.84
CA VAL A 33 -2.13 -0.55 3.22
C VAL A 33 -2.50 -0.68 4.68
N HIS A 34 -2.11 0.30 5.48
CA HIS A 34 -2.47 0.34 6.89
C HIS A 34 -3.91 0.79 7.10
N ALA A 35 -4.63 0.02 7.92
CA ALA A 35 -6.02 0.27 8.29
C ALA A 35 -6.94 0.54 7.08
N ALA A 36 -6.81 -0.28 6.04
CA ALA A 36 -7.53 -0.06 4.78
C ALA A 36 -9.07 -0.09 4.99
N PRO A 37 -9.83 0.86 4.40
CA PRO A 37 -11.28 0.88 4.47
C PRO A 37 -11.92 -0.44 4.03
N ALA A 38 -13.07 -0.79 4.59
CA ALA A 38 -13.79 -2.02 4.20
C ALA A 38 -14.33 -1.93 2.77
N ALA A 39 -14.91 -0.79 2.39
CA ALA A 39 -15.28 -0.47 1.02
C ALA A 39 -14.21 0.45 0.41
N LEU A 40 -13.37 -0.07 -0.49
CA LEU A 40 -12.16 0.63 -0.96
C LEU A 40 -12.13 0.71 -2.48
N ALA A 41 -12.03 1.92 -3.01
CA ALA A 41 -11.75 2.17 -4.41
C ALA A 41 -10.25 2.46 -4.58
N VAL A 42 -9.64 1.81 -5.56
CA VAL A 42 -8.21 1.93 -5.87
C VAL A 42 -8.02 2.37 -7.30
N ARG A 43 -7.18 3.38 -7.51
CA ARG A 43 -6.68 3.76 -8.83
C ARG A 43 -5.18 3.97 -8.75
N VAL A 44 -4.45 3.37 -9.70
CA VAL A 44 -3.01 3.55 -9.85
C VAL A 44 -2.74 4.19 -11.20
N THR A 45 -2.08 5.34 -11.17
CA THR A 45 -1.78 6.15 -12.36
C THR A 45 -0.29 6.39 -12.46
N ALA A 46 0.30 6.19 -13.64
CA ALA A 46 1.72 6.47 -13.88
C ALA A 46 1.95 7.96 -14.18
N ASP A 47 3.21 8.41 -14.17
CA ASP A 47 3.57 9.84 -14.37
C ASP A 47 3.11 10.46 -15.70
N ASP A 48 2.78 9.65 -16.71
CA ASP A 48 2.27 10.08 -18.02
C ASP A 48 0.74 10.03 -18.10
N ASP A 49 0.08 9.98 -16.94
CA ASP A 49 -1.37 9.84 -16.76
C ASP A 49 -1.96 8.48 -17.21
N THR A 50 -1.13 7.52 -17.62
CA THR A 50 -1.59 6.17 -17.93
C THR A 50 -2.16 5.49 -16.69
N VAL A 51 -3.39 4.98 -16.77
CA VAL A 51 -3.98 4.15 -15.71
C VAL A 51 -3.35 2.76 -15.77
N VAL A 52 -2.55 2.45 -14.74
CA VAL A 52 -1.87 1.16 -14.57
C VAL A 52 -2.86 0.10 -14.10
N ALA A 53 -3.67 0.45 -13.11
CA ALA A 53 -4.70 -0.42 -12.58
C ALA A 53 -5.83 0.39 -11.94
N ARG A 54 -7.02 -0.20 -11.91
CA ARG A 54 -8.14 0.33 -11.13
C ARG A 54 -9.06 -0.79 -10.69
N GLY A 55 -9.69 -0.62 -9.55
CA GLY A 55 -10.65 -1.61 -9.08
C GLY A 55 -11.26 -1.26 -7.74
N ASP A 56 -12.39 -1.91 -7.48
CA ASP A 56 -13.04 -1.93 -6.19
C ASP A 56 -12.49 -3.14 -5.40
N ALA A 57 -11.86 -2.85 -4.27
CA ALA A 57 -11.12 -3.78 -3.43
C ALA A 57 -11.80 -3.94 -2.07
N ASP A 58 -13.03 -4.43 -2.08
CA ASP A 58 -13.82 -4.57 -0.85
C ASP A 58 -13.36 -5.73 0.00
N ARG A 59 -13.41 -5.54 1.32
CA ARG A 59 -13.03 -6.57 2.28
C ARG A 59 -14.09 -7.66 2.30
N THR A 60 -13.68 -8.91 2.09
CA THR A 60 -14.55 -10.10 2.10
C THR A 60 -14.37 -10.98 3.34
N GLY A 61 -13.45 -10.64 4.24
CA GLY A 61 -13.15 -11.40 5.46
C GLY A 61 -12.91 -10.54 6.70
N ASP A 62 -12.30 -11.15 7.70
CA ASP A 62 -12.00 -10.49 8.97
C ASP A 62 -11.02 -9.33 8.80
N TYR A 63 -11.15 -8.35 9.69
CA TYR A 63 -10.21 -7.23 9.74
C TYR A 63 -8.78 -7.73 10.05
N SER A 64 -7.82 -7.14 9.34
CA SER A 64 -6.40 -7.21 9.69
C SER A 64 -5.80 -5.80 9.75
N PRO A 65 -4.71 -5.57 10.52
CA PRO A 65 -4.07 -4.24 10.58
C PRO A 65 -3.47 -3.76 9.26
N LEU A 66 -3.19 -4.69 8.34
CA LEU A 66 -2.58 -4.44 7.04
C LEU A 66 -3.31 -5.21 5.94
N THR A 67 -3.63 -4.51 4.86
CA THR A 67 -4.20 -5.11 3.66
C THR A 67 -3.14 -5.16 2.57
N LEU A 68 -2.95 -6.32 1.93
CA LEU A 68 -2.15 -6.44 0.72
C LEU A 68 -3.01 -6.11 -0.49
N LEU A 69 -2.56 -5.15 -1.30
CA LEU A 69 -3.08 -4.89 -2.63
C LEU A 69 -2.09 -5.41 -3.67
N GLU A 70 -2.56 -6.21 -4.61
CA GLU A 70 -1.79 -6.71 -5.75
C GLU A 70 -2.40 -6.24 -7.07
N LEU A 71 -1.58 -5.69 -7.96
CA LEU A 71 -2.00 -5.30 -9.30
C LEU A 71 -1.83 -6.50 -10.24
N ARG A 72 -2.92 -6.93 -10.90
CA ARG A 72 -2.90 -8.04 -11.87
C ARG A 72 -3.82 -7.73 -13.04
N ASP A 73 -3.28 -7.82 -14.25
CA ASP A 73 -4.03 -7.64 -15.51
C ASP A 73 -4.87 -6.33 -15.56
N GLY A 74 -4.32 -5.25 -15.00
CA GLY A 74 -5.01 -3.94 -14.90
C GLY A 74 -6.07 -3.84 -13.79
N GLY A 75 -6.31 -4.92 -13.05
CA GLY A 75 -7.18 -4.98 -11.88
C GLY A 75 -6.41 -4.89 -10.56
N VAL A 76 -7.17 -4.88 -9.46
CA VAL A 76 -6.66 -4.82 -8.09
C VAL A 76 -7.22 -5.99 -7.30
N GLN A 77 -6.35 -6.79 -6.71
CA GLN A 77 -6.70 -7.86 -5.79
C GLN A 77 -6.39 -7.43 -4.36
N ARG A 78 -7.25 -7.82 -3.43
CA ARG A 78 -7.14 -7.53 -2.01
C ARG A 78 -6.94 -8.80 -1.20
N SER A 79 -6.10 -8.74 -0.18
CA SER A 79 -6.02 -9.77 0.87
C SER A 79 -5.75 -9.12 2.22
N GLU A 80 -6.47 -9.58 3.25
CA GLU A 80 -6.23 -9.20 4.64
C GLU A 80 -5.05 -10.02 5.18
N VAL A 81 -4.00 -9.36 5.66
CA VAL A 81 -2.74 -10.04 5.99
C VAL A 81 -2.22 -9.68 7.38
N TRP A 82 -1.66 -10.69 8.02
CA TRP A 82 -0.70 -10.53 9.10
C TRP A 82 0.67 -10.79 8.46
N PRO A 83 1.52 -9.77 8.27
CA PRO A 83 2.78 -9.95 7.56
C PRO A 83 3.64 -11.08 8.10
N ASP A 84 4.39 -11.68 7.18
CA ASP A 84 5.47 -12.59 7.45
C ASP A 84 6.76 -12.08 6.80
N ASP A 85 7.86 -12.81 6.98
CA ASP A 85 9.18 -12.44 6.47
C ASP A 85 9.23 -12.22 4.95
N ARG A 86 8.29 -12.80 4.19
CA ARG A 86 8.20 -12.63 2.74
C ARG A 86 7.61 -11.28 2.35
N MET A 87 7.09 -10.51 3.30
CA MET A 87 6.56 -9.16 3.08
C MET A 87 7.55 -8.06 3.47
N HIS A 88 8.68 -8.39 4.11
CA HIS A 88 9.73 -7.42 4.41
C HIS A 88 10.31 -6.81 3.13
N GLY A 89 10.35 -5.48 3.07
CA GLY A 89 10.75 -4.72 1.89
C GLY A 89 9.58 -4.31 0.97
N LEU A 90 8.34 -4.73 1.27
CA LEU A 90 7.18 -4.17 0.59
C LEU A 90 6.92 -2.72 1.05
N PRO A 91 6.47 -1.84 0.13
CA PRO A 91 5.99 -0.52 0.51
C PRO A 91 4.70 -0.63 1.33
N VAL A 92 4.58 0.24 2.34
CA VAL A 92 3.42 0.38 3.21
C VAL A 92 2.85 1.78 3.02
N VAL A 93 1.64 1.85 2.45
CA VAL A 93 0.86 3.07 2.34
C VAL A 93 0.14 3.31 3.66
N LEU A 94 0.46 4.44 4.31
CA LEU A 94 -0.20 4.88 5.51
C LEU A 94 -1.39 5.81 5.21
N PRO A 95 -2.37 5.93 6.13
CA PRO A 95 -3.39 6.95 6.03
C PRO A 95 -2.77 8.33 5.82
N GLY A 96 -3.35 9.12 4.91
CA GLY A 96 -2.82 10.43 4.50
C GLY A 96 -1.77 10.40 3.39
N GLY A 97 -1.22 9.23 3.01
CA GLY A 97 -0.42 9.08 1.79
C GLY A 97 1.09 8.92 1.95
N GLU A 98 1.62 8.92 3.17
CA GLU A 98 3.04 8.61 3.39
C GLU A 98 3.31 7.14 3.07
N VAL A 99 4.48 6.86 2.47
CA VAL A 99 4.92 5.52 2.12
C VAL A 99 6.20 5.18 2.89
N GLY A 100 6.12 4.16 3.74
CA GLY A 100 7.29 3.54 4.36
C GLY A 100 7.62 2.18 3.75
N VAL A 101 8.73 1.58 4.13
CA VAL A 101 9.08 0.20 3.76
C VAL A 101 8.98 -0.69 5.01
N LEU A 102 8.27 -1.82 4.92
CA LEU A 102 8.13 -2.73 6.06
C LEU A 102 9.49 -3.38 6.40
N THR A 103 9.99 -3.14 7.62
CA THR A 103 11.28 -3.67 8.09
C THR A 103 11.15 -4.75 9.16
N ALA A 104 10.07 -4.72 9.97
CA ALA A 104 9.78 -5.76 10.93
C ALA A 104 8.28 -5.87 11.21
N TRP A 105 7.83 -7.08 11.55
CA TRP A 105 6.48 -7.36 12.03
C TRP A 105 6.52 -8.45 13.11
N GLU A 106 5.71 -8.27 14.16
CA GLU A 106 5.54 -9.22 15.25
C GLU A 106 4.10 -9.12 15.78
N HIS A 107 3.53 -10.25 16.20
CA HIS A 107 2.21 -10.28 16.83
C HIS A 107 2.02 -11.50 17.72
N ALA A 108 1.04 -11.44 18.62
CA ALA A 108 0.63 -12.63 19.37
C ALA A 108 0.05 -13.73 18.45
N PRO A 109 0.18 -15.02 18.81
CA PRO A 109 -0.47 -16.11 18.09
C PRO A 109 -1.99 -15.94 17.94
N ASP A 110 -2.64 -15.34 18.94
CA ASP A 110 -4.08 -15.04 18.96
C ASP A 110 -4.45 -13.70 18.30
N ARG A 111 -3.46 -12.97 17.74
CA ARG A 111 -3.62 -11.70 17.03
C ARG A 111 -4.17 -10.55 17.90
N SER A 112 -4.06 -10.65 19.22
CA SER A 112 -4.53 -9.63 20.17
C SER A 112 -3.64 -8.38 20.23
N TRP A 113 -2.36 -8.49 19.86
CA TRP A 113 -1.44 -7.36 19.76
C TRP A 113 -0.47 -7.54 18.60
N TRP A 114 0.07 -6.43 18.10
CA TRP A 114 1.13 -6.40 17.10
C TRP A 114 2.10 -5.25 17.34
N ARG A 115 3.33 -5.44 16.87
CA ARG A 115 4.39 -4.45 16.82
C ARG A 115 5.05 -4.53 15.46
N TRP A 116 5.40 -3.38 14.91
CA TRP A 116 5.93 -3.32 13.56
C TRP A 116 6.78 -2.08 13.39
N SER A 117 7.69 -2.12 12.43
CA SER A 117 8.50 -0.98 12.05
C SER A 117 8.43 -0.76 10.55
N VAL A 118 8.35 0.51 10.18
CA VAL A 118 8.52 0.98 8.81
C VAL A 118 9.67 1.97 8.76
N GLU A 119 10.45 1.89 7.69
CA GLU A 119 11.47 2.87 7.39
C GLU A 119 10.90 3.93 6.44
N PHE A 120 11.07 5.20 6.80
CA PHE A 120 10.82 6.32 5.89
C PHE A 120 12.14 6.88 5.42
N SER A 121 12.25 7.01 4.12
CA SER A 121 13.42 7.55 3.46
C SER A 121 12.91 8.35 2.28
N ASN A 122 13.43 9.57 2.08
CA ASN A 122 12.95 10.45 1.01
C ASN A 122 14.10 11.15 0.27
N HIS A 123 13.84 11.50 -0.99
CA HIS A 123 14.71 12.31 -1.83
C HIS A 123 13.95 13.50 -2.41
N VAL A 124 14.56 14.68 -2.35
CA VAL A 124 13.93 15.94 -2.82
C VAL A 124 13.53 15.89 -4.31
N GLY A 125 14.27 15.15 -5.13
CA GLY A 125 13.98 14.98 -6.56
C GLY A 125 13.01 13.84 -6.92
N ARG A 126 12.63 12.99 -5.95
CA ARG A 126 11.76 11.81 -6.14
C ARG A 126 12.04 10.97 -7.42
N PRO A 127 13.31 10.58 -7.69
CA PRO A 127 13.61 9.71 -8.84
C PRO A 127 12.91 8.36 -8.70
N ALA A 128 12.47 7.76 -9.82
CA ALA A 128 11.76 6.49 -9.79
C ALA A 128 12.62 5.26 -9.43
N ASP A 129 13.94 5.39 -9.55
CA ASP A 129 14.92 4.39 -9.16
C ASP A 129 15.56 4.68 -7.81
N TRP A 130 15.10 5.72 -7.11
CA TRP A 130 15.70 6.12 -5.84
C TRP A 130 15.45 5.10 -4.72
N ALA A 131 16.53 4.77 -4.01
CA ALA A 131 16.54 4.10 -2.72
C ALA A 131 17.82 4.53 -1.98
N PRO A 132 17.79 4.72 -0.65
CA PRO A 132 19.01 4.92 0.13
C PRO A 132 19.81 3.61 0.23
N ASP A 133 21.11 3.74 0.51
CA ASP A 133 21.99 2.59 0.68
C ASP A 133 21.49 1.65 1.80
N GLY A 134 21.50 0.35 1.52
CA GLY A 134 21.11 -0.69 2.48
C GLY A 134 19.60 -0.95 2.60
N GLN A 135 18.74 -0.17 1.94
CA GLN A 135 17.30 -0.44 1.94
C GLN A 135 16.97 -1.67 1.11
N ARG A 136 16.21 -2.60 1.71
CA ARG A 136 15.70 -3.80 1.04
C ARG A 136 14.32 -3.51 0.47
N LEU A 137 14.15 -3.62 -0.85
CA LEU A 137 12.88 -3.41 -1.55
C LEU A 137 12.39 -4.68 -2.25
N GLN A 138 11.07 -4.85 -2.28
CA GLN A 138 10.38 -5.82 -3.14
C GLN A 138 9.50 -5.05 -4.11
N ARG A 139 9.68 -5.25 -5.42
CA ARG A 139 8.90 -4.62 -6.50
C ARG A 139 7.92 -5.63 -7.09
#